data_AF-A0A523I0Z8-F1
#
_entry.id   AF-A0A523I0Z8-F1
#
_cell.length_a   1.000
_cell.length_b   1.000
_cell.length_c   1.000
_cell.angle_alpha   90.00
_cell.angle_beta   90.00
_cell.angle_gamma   90.00
#
_symmetry.space_group_name_H-M   'P 1'
#
loop_
_entity.id
_entity.type
_entity.pdbx_description
1 polymer ?
#
loop_
_entity_poly.entity_id
_entity_poly.type
_entity_poly.pdbx_seq_one_letter_code
_entity_poly.pdbx_strand_id
1 'polypeptide(L)'
;MSTEQQIVPGISVTSSGQATVDPSLANVLFDLAIKLEEPTNLPVDVEHVLAAVVLAARNGELDANTPLSSDDPALVDILVVHVKTVFADYDGNVGRDG
;
A
#
# COMPACT_ATOMS: atom_id res chain seq x y z
N MET A 1 18.86 15.83 5.32
CA MET A 1 17.56 16.12 4.69
C MET A 1 17.24 14.91 3.82
N SER A 2 16.35 14.03 4.28
CA SER A 2 15.91 12.90 3.46
C SER A 2 14.98 13.46 2.39
N THR A 3 15.30 13.27 1.12
CA THR A 3 14.41 13.69 0.02
C THR A 3 13.20 12.77 0.01
N GLU A 4 12.01 13.34 0.23
CA GLU A 4 10.75 12.64 0.02
C GLU A 4 10.54 12.46 -1.49
N GLN A 5 10.31 11.23 -1.92
CA GLN A 5 9.96 10.89 -3.29
C GLN A 5 8.47 10.54 -3.33
N GLN A 6 7.70 11.31 -4.11
CA GLN A 6 6.31 10.95 -4.40
C GLN A 6 6.28 9.67 -5.24
N ILE A 7 5.57 8.65 -4.75
CA ILE A 7 5.45 7.35 -5.43
C ILE A 7 4.11 7.21 -6.16
N VAL A 8 3.06 7.85 -5.63
CA VAL A 8 1.75 8.05 -6.25
C VAL A 8 1.19 9.40 -5.78
N PRO A 9 0.22 10.02 -6.45
CA PRO A 9 -0.41 11.25 -5.97
C PRO A 9 -0.88 11.12 -4.51
N GLY A 10 -0.38 12.00 -3.63
CA GLY A 10 -0.73 12.01 -2.20
C GLY A 10 0.05 11.02 -1.33
N ILE A 11 1.00 10.24 -1.85
CA ILE A 11 1.89 9.40 -1.03
C ILE A 11 3.34 9.61 -1.43
N SER A 12 4.15 9.97 -0.44
CA SER A 12 5.59 10.15 -0.58
C SER A 12 6.35 9.23 0.37
N VAL A 13 7.54 8.80 -0.02
CA VAL A 13 8.40 7.93 0.78
C VAL A 13 9.81 8.51 0.87
N THR A 14 10.41 8.44 2.04
CA THR A 14 11.83 8.78 2.25
C THR A 14 12.73 7.60 1.89
N SER A 15 14.02 7.84 1.66
CA SER A 15 14.99 6.76 1.41
C SER A 15 15.08 5.73 2.56
N SER A 16 14.66 6.09 3.78
CA SER A 16 14.59 5.17 4.92
C SER A 16 13.28 4.37 5.01
N GLY A 17 12.37 4.54 4.06
CA GLY A 17 11.11 3.80 3.99
C GLY A 17 9.96 4.39 4.80
N GLN A 18 10.11 5.59 5.38
CA GLN A 18 9.00 6.28 6.01
C GLN A 18 8.06 6.84 4.94
N ALA A 19 6.78 6.47 5.00
CA ALA A 19 5.74 6.97 4.11
C ALA A 19 4.97 8.13 4.76
N THR A 20 4.71 9.18 3.98
CA THR A 20 3.84 10.30 4.30
C THR A 20 2.61 10.20 3.40
N VAL A 21 1.42 10.25 4.01
CA VAL A 21 0.14 10.11 3.31
C VAL A 21 -0.66 11.40 3.44
N ASP A 22 -1.15 11.92 2.32
CA ASP A 22 -2.07 13.04 2.29
C ASP A 22 -3.41 12.64 2.95
N PRO A 23 -3.93 13.43 3.92
CA PRO A 23 -5.18 13.11 4.60
C PRO A 23 -6.38 12.88 3.68
N SER A 24 -6.39 13.46 2.47
CA SER A 24 -7.45 13.24 1.48
C SER A 24 -7.57 11.78 1.01
N LEU A 25 -6.51 10.98 1.15
CA LEU A 25 -6.50 9.56 0.81
C LEU A 25 -7.07 8.64 1.89
N ALA A 26 -7.39 9.14 3.08
CA ALA A 26 -7.82 8.31 4.21
C ALA A 26 -8.99 7.37 3.85
N ASN A 27 -10.03 7.90 3.21
CA ASN A 27 -11.19 7.09 2.80
C ASN A 27 -10.80 6.11 1.68
N VAL A 28 -9.98 6.53 0.72
CA VAL A 28 -9.55 5.65 -0.39
C VAL A 28 -8.76 4.45 0.13
N LEU A 29 -7.83 4.68 1.06
CA LEU A 29 -7.03 3.61 1.66
C LEU A 29 -7.88 2.67 2.53
N PHE A 30 -8.85 3.21 3.26
CA PHE A 30 -9.79 2.41 4.05
C PHE A 30 -10.69 1.55 3.16
N ASP A 31 -11.25 2.11 2.10
CA ASP A 31 -12.07 1.38 1.14
C ASP A 31 -11.27 0.29 0.41
N LEU A 32 -10.01 0.58 0.07
CA LEU A 32 -9.10 -0.42 -0.49
C LEU A 32 -8.85 -1.56 0.50
N ALA A 33 -8.61 -1.27 1.78
CA ALA A 33 -8.39 -2.31 2.79
C ALA A 33 -9.58 -3.29 2.85
N ILE A 34 -10.81 -2.76 2.93
CA ILE A 34 -12.04 -3.58 2.93
C ILE A 34 -12.14 -4.41 1.64
N LYS A 35 -11.95 -3.78 0.47
CA LYS A 35 -12.07 -4.46 -0.83
C LYS A 35 -11.02 -5.55 -1.02
N LEU A 36 -9.87 -5.44 -0.36
CA LEU A 36 -8.77 -6.39 -0.50
C LEU A 36 -8.92 -7.61 0.43
N GLU A 37 -9.74 -7.56 1.48
CA GLU A 37 -9.93 -8.70 2.40
C GLU A 37 -10.42 -9.97 1.68
N GLU A 38 -11.50 -9.89 0.90
CA GLU A 38 -12.08 -11.05 0.20
C GLU A 38 -11.12 -11.70 -0.82
N PRO A 39 -10.53 -10.96 -1.80
CA PRO A 39 -9.66 -11.56 -2.81
C PRO A 39 -8.31 -12.05 -2.25
N THR A 40 -7.91 -11.54 -1.08
CA THR A 40 -6.69 -11.99 -0.40
C THR A 40 -6.95 -13.10 0.60
N ASN A 41 -8.16 -13.17 1.17
CA ASN A 41 -8.52 -13.98 2.32
C ASN A 41 -7.60 -13.70 3.54
N LEU A 42 -7.29 -12.41 3.76
CA LEU A 42 -6.41 -11.91 4.81
C LEU A 42 -7.05 -10.69 5.52
N PRO A 43 -6.69 -10.42 6.79
CA PRO A 43 -7.22 -9.28 7.55
C PRO A 43 -6.51 -7.97 7.16
N VAL A 44 -6.79 -7.47 5.97
CA VAL A 44 -6.10 -6.29 5.40
C VAL A 44 -6.52 -5.01 6.12
N ASP A 45 -5.54 -4.23 6.58
CA ASP A 45 -5.76 -2.86 7.09
C ASP A 45 -5.03 -1.81 6.24
N VAL A 46 -5.14 -0.54 6.64
CA VAL A 46 -4.52 0.60 5.93
C VAL A 46 -3.00 0.49 5.87
N GLU A 47 -2.34 -0.09 6.87
CA GLU A 47 -0.89 -0.27 6.87
C GLU A 47 -0.46 -1.31 5.84
N HIS A 48 -1.20 -2.41 5.72
CA HIS A 48 -0.99 -3.42 4.67
C HIS A 48 -1.19 -2.83 3.28
N VAL A 49 -2.24 -2.01 3.08
CA VAL A 49 -2.47 -1.31 1.81
C VAL A 49 -1.32 -0.38 1.48
N LEU A 50 -0.87 0.43 2.45
CA LEU A 50 0.24 1.36 2.25
C LEU A 50 1.53 0.63 1.90
N ALA A 51 1.85 -0.45 2.62
CA ALA A 51 3.00 -1.29 2.31
C ALA A 51 2.91 -1.87 0.90
N ALA A 52 1.73 -2.37 0.49
CA ALA A 52 1.50 -2.89 -0.85
C ALA A 52 1.66 -1.83 -1.95
N VAL A 53 1.16 -0.61 -1.75
CA VAL A 53 1.35 0.52 -2.68
C VAL A 53 2.82 0.87 -2.82
N VAL A 54 3.58 0.90 -1.71
CA VAL A 54 5.02 1.16 -1.74
C VAL A 54 5.76 0.06 -2.52
N LEU A 55 5.40 -1.21 -2.34
CA LEU A 55 6.00 -2.32 -3.10
C LEU A 55 5.67 -2.23 -4.59
N ALA A 56 4.40 -2.01 -4.94
CA ALA A 56 3.97 -1.85 -6.33
C ALA A 56 4.70 -0.70 -7.03
N ALA A 57 4.86 0.44 -6.35
CA ALA A 57 5.59 1.58 -6.90
C ALA A 57 7.10 1.29 -7.06
N ARG A 58 7.72 0.56 -6.12
CA ARG A 58 9.12 0.13 -6.23
C ARG A 58 9.34 -0.83 -7.40
N ASN A 59 8.32 -1.61 -7.75
CA ASN A 59 8.33 -2.50 -8.90
C ASN A 59 7.99 -1.80 -10.22
N GLY A 60 7.64 -0.51 -10.18
CA GLY A 60 7.25 0.29 -11.35
C GLY A 60 5.84 -0.01 -11.86
N GLU A 61 4.99 -0.66 -11.05
CA GLU A 61 3.60 -0.95 -11.38
C GLU A 61 2.67 0.23 -11.05
N LEU A 62 3.10 1.10 -10.15
CA LEU A 62 2.49 2.39 -9.86
C LEU A 62 3.53 3.49 -10.02
N ASP A 63 3.09 4.67 -10.45
CA ASP A 63 3.96 5.84 -10.56
C ASP A 63 3.30 7.11 -10.03
N ALA A 64 4.07 8.20 -9.99
CA ALA A 64 3.65 9.48 -9.44
C ALA A 64 2.43 10.11 -10.15
N ASN A 65 1.98 9.57 -11.28
CA ASN A 65 0.80 9.97 -12.05
C ASN A 65 -0.35 8.97 -11.96
N THR A 66 -0.21 7.86 -11.23
CA THR A 66 -1.25 6.85 -11.04
C THR A 66 -2.12 7.20 -9.82
N PRO A 67 -3.29 7.84 -9.98
CA PRO A 67 -4.16 8.12 -8.85
C PRO A 67 -4.70 6.82 -8.25
N LEU A 68 -4.71 6.74 -6.92
CA LEU A 68 -5.34 5.62 -6.23
C LEU A 68 -6.86 5.79 -6.25
N SER A 69 -7.57 4.72 -6.61
CA SER A 69 -9.02 4.64 -6.55
C SER A 69 -9.44 3.24 -6.15
N SER A 70 -10.28 3.12 -5.11
CA SER A 70 -10.80 1.82 -4.70
C SER A 70 -11.71 1.20 -5.78
N ASP A 71 -12.22 2.00 -6.71
CA ASP A 71 -13.09 1.56 -7.82
C ASP A 71 -12.32 1.13 -9.07
N ASP A 72 -10.98 1.22 -9.06
CA ASP A 72 -10.15 0.73 -10.16
C ASP A 72 -9.83 -0.77 -9.96
N PRO A 73 -10.41 -1.68 -10.74
CA PRO A 73 -10.14 -3.11 -10.60
C PRO A 73 -8.70 -3.47 -10.94
N ALA A 74 -8.02 -2.73 -11.84
CA ALA A 74 -6.64 -3.00 -12.18
C ALA A 74 -5.71 -2.69 -10.99
N LEU A 75 -6.00 -1.62 -10.25
CA LEU A 75 -5.30 -1.31 -9.01
C LEU A 75 -5.53 -2.42 -7.97
N VAL A 76 -6.77 -2.88 -7.80
CA VAL A 76 -7.08 -3.98 -6.86
C VAL A 76 -6.30 -5.24 -7.22
N ASP A 77 -6.27 -5.64 -8.49
CA ASP A 77 -5.53 -6.82 -8.94
C ASP A 77 -4.02 -6.72 -8.64
N ILE A 78 -3.41 -5.55 -8.86
CA ILE A 78 -2.01 -5.28 -8.52
C ILE A 78 -1.82 -5.40 -7.00
N LEU A 79 -2.68 -4.75 -6.20
CA LEU A 79 -2.55 -4.72 -4.75
C LEU A 79 -2.80 -6.08 -4.11
N VAL A 80 -3.64 -6.95 -4.67
CA VAL A 80 -3.85 -8.32 -4.16
C VAL A 80 -2.54 -9.10 -4.13
N VAL A 81 -1.71 -8.98 -5.17
CA VAL A 81 -0.41 -9.67 -5.25
C VAL A 81 0.54 -9.14 -4.17
N HIS A 82 0.59 -7.82 -3.99
CA HIS A 82 1.50 -7.19 -3.03
C HIS A 82 1.05 -7.35 -1.59
N VAL A 83 -0.25 -7.29 -1.30
CA VAL A 83 -0.77 -7.57 0.04
C VAL A 83 -0.40 -8.99 0.46
N LYS A 84 -0.61 -10.00 -0.40
CA LYS A 84 -0.19 -11.38 -0.10
C LYS A 84 1.30 -11.48 0.20
N THR A 85 2.12 -10.72 -0.54
CA THR A 85 3.57 -10.63 -0.31
C THR A 85 3.89 -9.98 1.04
N VAL A 86 3.21 -8.88 1.39
CA VAL A 86 3.38 -8.20 2.68
C VAL A 86 3.07 -9.16 3.84
N PHE A 87 1.95 -9.87 3.77
CA PHE A 87 1.60 -10.85 4.81
C PHE A 87 2.59 -12.03 4.88
N ALA A 88 3.05 -12.54 3.74
CA ALA A 88 4.00 -13.66 3.71
C ALA A 88 5.38 -13.27 4.28
N ASP A 89 5.87 -12.08 3.93
CA ASP A 89 7.23 -11.65 4.25
C ASP A 89 7.33 -10.94 5.61
N TYR A 90 6.25 -10.28 6.03
CA TYR A 90 6.25 -9.44 7.22
C TYR A 90 5.25 -9.92 8.29
N ASP A 91 4.07 -10.44 7.94
CA ASP A 91 3.04 -10.91 8.91
C ASP A 91 3.16 -12.40 9.31
N GLY A 92 4.20 -13.09 8.86
CA GLY A 92 4.76 -14.22 9.59
C GLY A 92 5.42 -13.81 10.93
N ASN A 93 5.63 -12.50 11.15
CA ASN A 93 6.36 -11.95 12.30
C ASN A 93 5.95 -10.52 12.76
N VAL A 94 4.97 -9.81 12.18
CA VAL A 94 4.48 -8.53 12.76
C VAL A 94 3.57 -8.82 13.96
N GLY A 95 4.22 -9.21 15.04
CA GLY A 95 3.59 -9.53 16.32
C GLY A 95 4.45 -10.36 17.27
N ARG A 96 5.70 -10.68 16.92
CA ARG A 96 6.67 -11.22 17.88
C ARG A 96 7.93 -10.38 17.85
N ASP A 97 7.98 -9.40 18.74
CA ASP A 97 9.07 -9.30 19.72
C ASP A 97 8.77 -8.19 20.74
N GLY A 98 8.98 -8.51 22.02
CA GLY A 98 9.10 -7.53 23.11
C GLY A 98 8.39 -7.91 24.39
#